data_AF-A0A6G3UAH5-F1
#
_entry.id   AF-A0A6G3UAH5-F1
#
_cell.length_a   1.000
_cell.length_b   1.000
_cell.length_c   1.000
_cell.angle_alpha   90.00
_cell.angle_beta   90.00
_cell.angle_gamma   90.00
#
_symmetry.space_group_name_H-M   'P 1'
#
loop_
_entity.id
_entity.type
_entity.pdbx_description
1 polymer ?
#
loop_
_entity_poly.entity_id
_entity_poly.type
_entity_poly.pdbx_seq_one_letter_code
_entity_poly.pdbx_strand_id
1 'polypeptide(L)'
;PAGGTEGGGLGTSAELIAAAAASVDRGAGVAVLTDLGSAVLTVKTLLADGDELPGNTRLVDAPFVEGAVAAVVTAATGADLAAVEAAAADAYTYRKV
;
A
#
# COMPACT_ATOMS: atom_id res chain seq x y z
N PRO A 1 9.36 4.10 0.11
CA PRO A 1 9.24 2.82 -0.65
C PRO A 1 9.82 1.70 0.22
N ALA A 2 9.28 0.48 0.15
CA ALA A 2 9.61 -0.63 1.06
C ALA A 2 9.98 -1.94 0.34
N GLY A 3 10.42 -1.86 -0.91
CA GLY A 3 10.81 -3.05 -1.68
C GLY A 3 12.22 -3.53 -1.32
N GLY A 4 12.39 -4.85 -1.19
CA GLY A 4 13.67 -5.48 -0.87
C GLY A 4 13.83 -5.82 0.61
N THR A 5 15.03 -6.31 0.94
CA THR A 5 15.48 -6.50 2.33
C THR A 5 16.24 -5.27 2.82
N GLU A 6 16.49 -5.18 4.12
CA GLU A 6 17.29 -4.09 4.73
C GLU A 6 18.69 -3.98 4.13
N GLY A 7 19.26 -5.09 3.67
CA GLY A 7 20.54 -5.14 2.96
C GLY A 7 20.47 -4.73 1.49
N GLY A 8 19.32 -4.26 0.99
CA GLY A 8 19.10 -3.87 -0.40
C GLY A 8 18.96 -5.04 -1.37
N GLY A 9 18.83 -6.26 -0.85
CA GLY A 9 18.63 -7.47 -1.65
C GLY A 9 17.18 -7.65 -2.10
N LEU A 10 16.95 -8.65 -2.95
CA LEU A 10 15.59 -9.08 -3.29
C LEU A 10 14.90 -9.68 -2.06
N GLY A 11 13.66 -9.27 -1.81
CA GLY A 11 12.85 -9.78 -0.71
C GLY A 11 11.81 -8.77 -0.24
N THR A 12 11.30 -9.03 0.95
CA THR A 12 10.32 -8.20 1.66
C THR A 12 10.81 -8.06 3.10
N SER A 13 10.82 -6.86 3.65
CA SER A 13 11.12 -6.60 5.08
C SER A 13 9.91 -5.95 5.75
N ALA A 14 9.51 -6.49 6.90
CA ALA A 14 8.44 -5.95 7.72
C ALA A 14 8.82 -4.56 8.25
N GLU A 15 10.07 -4.40 8.64
CA GLU A 15 10.66 -3.19 9.20
C GLU A 15 10.64 -2.06 8.16
N LEU A 16 11.03 -2.34 6.90
CA LEU A 16 10.95 -1.36 5.82
C LEU A 16 9.50 -0.96 5.51
N ILE A 17 8.55 -1.90 5.59
CA ILE A 17 7.12 -1.63 5.38
C ILE A 17 6.58 -0.73 6.50
N ALA A 18 6.81 -1.10 7.76
CA ALA A 18 6.36 -0.35 8.93
C ALA A 18 6.97 1.07 8.94
N ALA A 19 8.28 1.20 8.67
CA ALA A 19 8.94 2.49 8.57
C ALA A 19 8.39 3.35 7.42
N ALA A 20 8.12 2.75 6.25
CA ALA A 20 7.53 3.46 5.13
C ALA A 20 6.11 3.93 5.45
N ALA A 21 5.27 3.09 6.05
CA ALA A 21 3.91 3.43 6.46
C ALA A 21 3.91 4.58 7.49
N ALA A 22 4.75 4.49 8.52
CA ALA A 22 4.91 5.55 9.51
C ALA A 22 5.39 6.88 8.90
N SER A 23 6.27 6.83 7.89
CA SER A 23 6.80 8.05 7.24
C SER A 23 5.76 8.82 6.43
N VAL A 24 4.69 8.15 5.98
CA VAL A 24 3.62 8.75 5.16
C VAL A 24 2.35 9.03 5.94
N ASP A 25 2.20 8.50 7.15
CA ASP A 25 1.02 8.74 7.98
C ASP A 25 0.90 10.21 8.36
N ARG A 26 -0.24 10.80 8.01
CA ARG A 26 -0.63 12.17 8.38
C ARG A 26 -1.99 12.22 9.07
N GLY A 27 -2.47 11.09 9.59
CA GLY A 27 -3.76 10.96 10.26
C GLY A 27 -4.97 10.78 9.33
N ALA A 28 -4.77 10.73 8.01
CA ALA A 28 -5.82 10.44 7.03
C ALA A 28 -5.99 8.94 6.72
N GLY A 29 -5.15 8.09 7.31
CA GLY A 29 -5.02 6.67 7.00
C GLY A 29 -3.96 6.39 5.92
N VAL A 30 -3.58 5.12 5.79
CA VAL A 30 -2.48 4.68 4.92
C VAL A 30 -2.96 3.59 3.96
N ALA A 31 -2.79 3.81 2.67
CA ALA A 31 -3.00 2.81 1.63
C ALA A 31 -1.69 2.06 1.34
N VAL A 32 -1.67 0.75 1.56
CA VAL A 32 -0.54 -0.12 1.22
C VAL A 32 -0.91 -0.93 -0.01
N LEU A 33 -0.15 -0.75 -1.09
CA LEU A 33 -0.22 -1.60 -2.27
C LEU A 33 0.98 -2.55 -2.28
N THR A 34 0.72 -3.80 -2.62
CA THR A 34 1.75 -4.83 -2.73
C THR A 34 1.70 -5.47 -4.11
N ASP A 35 2.79 -6.08 -4.52
CA ASP A 35 2.90 -6.78 -5.79
C ASP A 35 2.39 -8.23 -5.67
N LEU A 36 3.20 -9.13 -5.13
CA LEU A 36 2.96 -10.57 -5.19
C LEU A 36 3.41 -11.26 -3.90
N GLY A 37 2.86 -12.46 -3.68
CA GLY A 37 3.43 -13.48 -2.79
C GLY A 37 3.80 -12.99 -1.39
N SER A 38 5.11 -12.91 -1.12
CA SER A 38 5.63 -12.60 0.21
C SER A 38 5.22 -11.22 0.70
N ALA A 39 5.17 -10.20 -0.18
CA ALA A 39 4.77 -8.85 0.21
C ALA A 39 3.33 -8.81 0.74
N VAL A 40 2.41 -9.51 0.07
CA VAL A 40 1.01 -9.62 0.49
C VAL A 40 0.91 -10.29 1.86
N LEU A 41 1.63 -11.40 2.06
CA LEU A 41 1.60 -12.13 3.34
C LEU A 41 2.19 -11.31 4.47
N THR A 42 3.34 -10.65 4.26
CA THR A 42 3.97 -9.80 5.27
C THR A 42 3.05 -8.65 5.68
N VAL A 43 2.42 -7.96 4.73
CA VAL A 43 1.47 -6.87 5.07
C VAL A 43 0.23 -7.40 5.79
N LYS A 44 -0.29 -8.57 5.41
CA LYS A 44 -1.42 -9.20 6.13
C LYS A 44 -1.05 -9.56 7.56
N THR A 45 0.15 -10.06 7.80
CA THR A 45 0.65 -10.35 9.16
C THR A 45 0.73 -9.06 9.98
N LEU A 46 1.38 -8.01 9.45
CA LEU A 46 1.49 -6.72 10.13
C LEU A 46 0.12 -6.09 10.46
N LEU A 47 -0.85 -6.21 9.55
CA LEU A 47 -2.21 -5.75 9.80
C LEU A 47 -2.95 -6.58 10.86
N ALA A 48 -2.66 -7.88 10.96
CA ALA A 48 -3.26 -8.78 11.94
C ALA A 48 -2.67 -8.56 13.35
N ASP A 49 -1.37 -8.28 13.42
CA ASP A 49 -0.68 -7.97 14.68
C ASP A 49 -1.13 -6.61 15.24
N GLY A 50 -1.29 -5.60 14.37
CA GLY A 50 -2.04 -4.38 14.65
C GLY A 50 -1.31 -3.32 15.48
N ASP A 51 -0.03 -3.53 15.81
CA ASP A 51 0.80 -2.64 16.62
C ASP A 51 1.97 -1.99 15.84
N GLU A 52 2.38 -2.57 14.72
CA GLU A 52 3.48 -2.04 13.90
C GLU A 52 3.07 -1.01 12.85
N LEU A 53 1.83 -1.07 12.37
CA LEU A 53 1.33 -0.16 11.33
C LEU A 53 0.52 1.00 11.93
N PRO A 54 0.53 2.18 11.28
CA PRO A 54 -0.35 3.28 11.66
C PRO A 54 -1.82 2.88 11.71
N GLY A 55 -2.59 3.55 12.57
CA GLY A 55 -4.04 3.36 12.64
C GLY A 55 -4.72 3.62 11.28
N ASN A 56 -5.75 2.85 10.96
CA ASN A 56 -6.47 2.94 9.67
C ASN A 56 -5.55 2.70 8.45
N THR A 57 -4.55 1.83 8.60
CA THR A 57 -3.81 1.28 7.44
C THR A 57 -4.63 0.20 6.75
N ARG A 58 -4.64 0.20 5.41
CA ARG A 58 -5.35 -0.79 4.59
C ARG A 58 -4.43 -1.40 3.55
N LEU A 59 -4.47 -2.72 3.42
CA LEU A 59 -3.97 -3.40 2.23
C LEU A 59 -5.00 -3.24 1.11
N VAL A 60 -4.63 -2.48 0.08
CA VAL A 60 -5.49 -2.19 -1.07
C VAL A 60 -5.32 -3.28 -2.12
N ASP A 61 -6.41 -3.96 -2.46
CA ASP A 61 -6.46 -4.96 -3.51
C ASP A 61 -6.60 -4.28 -4.89
N ALA A 62 -5.46 -4.08 -5.54
CA ALA A 62 -5.35 -3.40 -6.83
C ALA A 62 -4.11 -3.88 -7.60
N PRO A 63 -4.07 -3.78 -8.94
CA PRO A 63 -2.85 -4.04 -9.71
C PRO A 63 -1.75 -3.08 -9.26
N PHE A 64 -0.57 -3.62 -8.91
CA PHE A 64 0.45 -2.87 -8.17
C PHE A 64 0.82 -1.53 -8.80
N VAL A 65 1.11 -1.49 -10.11
CA VAL A 65 1.57 -0.27 -10.76
C VAL A 65 0.40 0.66 -11.12
N GLU A 66 -0.57 0.17 -11.87
CA GLU A 66 -1.71 0.97 -12.34
C GLU A 66 -2.58 1.47 -11.17
N GLY A 67 -2.81 0.61 -10.18
CA GLY A 67 -3.51 0.94 -8.94
C GLY A 67 -2.74 1.96 -8.11
N ALA A 68 -1.41 1.86 -8.01
CA ALA A 68 -0.62 2.86 -7.29
C ALA A 68 -0.68 4.24 -7.95
N VAL A 69 -0.66 4.29 -9.29
CA VAL A 69 -0.82 5.55 -10.02
C VAL A 69 -2.21 6.15 -9.74
N ALA A 70 -3.28 5.36 -9.85
CA ALA A 70 -4.63 5.83 -9.58
C ALA A 70 -4.83 6.28 -8.12
N ALA A 71 -4.27 5.52 -7.16
CA ALA A 71 -4.28 5.84 -5.74
C ALA A 71 -3.59 7.17 -5.45
N VAL A 72 -2.36 7.37 -5.94
CA VAL A 72 -1.58 8.59 -5.71
C VAL A 72 -2.24 9.81 -6.33
N VAL A 73 -2.77 9.69 -7.57
CA VAL A 73 -3.49 10.79 -8.22
C VAL A 73 -4.72 11.18 -7.41
N THR A 74 -5.49 10.19 -6.94
CA THR A 74 -6.69 10.42 -6.13
C THR A 74 -6.36 11.04 -4.78
N ALA A 75 -5.36 10.50 -4.07
CA ALA A 75 -4.90 11.03 -2.79
C ALA A 75 -4.40 12.49 -2.92
N ALA A 76 -3.73 12.84 -4.03
CA ALA A 76 -3.24 14.19 -4.27
C ALA A 76 -4.37 15.23 -4.41
N THR A 77 -5.60 14.81 -4.68
CA THR A 77 -6.78 15.70 -4.67
C THR A 77 -7.33 15.99 -3.27
N GLY A 78 -6.79 15.33 -2.23
CA GLY A 78 -7.30 15.39 -0.86
C GLY A 78 -8.47 14.42 -0.59
N ALA A 79 -8.71 13.47 -1.50
CA ALA A 79 -9.71 12.42 -1.30
C ALA A 79 -9.37 11.51 -0.10
N ASP A 80 -10.39 10.94 0.52
CA ASP A 80 -10.21 10.06 1.67
C ASP A 80 -9.69 8.66 1.27
N LEU A 81 -9.32 7.86 2.27
CA LEU A 81 -8.76 6.53 2.05
C LEU A 81 -9.70 5.59 1.30
N ALA A 82 -11.02 5.73 1.46
CA ALA A 82 -11.99 4.89 0.78
C ALA A 82 -12.08 5.23 -0.72
N ALA A 83 -12.04 6.51 -1.06
CA ALA A 83 -11.96 6.96 -2.45
C ALA A 83 -10.63 6.55 -3.11
N VAL A 84 -9.53 6.61 -2.38
CA VAL A 84 -8.20 6.15 -2.84
C VAL A 84 -8.21 4.64 -3.12
N GLU A 85 -8.78 3.84 -2.22
CA GLU A 85 -8.94 2.39 -2.39
C GLU A 85 -9.82 2.05 -3.62
N ALA A 86 -10.96 2.73 -3.77
CA ALA A 86 -11.85 2.53 -4.92
C ALA A 86 -11.16 2.86 -6.25
N ALA A 87 -10.48 4.01 -6.33
CA ALA A 87 -9.77 4.42 -7.54
C ALA A 87 -8.63 3.45 -7.91
N ALA A 88 -7.94 2.91 -6.91
CA ALA A 88 -6.91 1.89 -7.14
C ALA A 88 -7.53 0.59 -7.69
N ALA A 89 -8.64 0.13 -7.12
CA ALA A 89 -9.32 -1.08 -7.54
C ALA A 89 -9.92 -0.96 -8.97
N ASP A 90 -10.42 0.21 -9.35
CA ASP A 90 -10.95 0.47 -10.70
C ASP A 90 -9.92 0.17 -11.80
N ALA A 91 -8.63 0.26 -11.50
CA ALA A 91 -7.55 -0.05 -12.43
C ALA A 91 -7.61 -1.50 -12.97
N TYR A 92 -8.27 -2.44 -12.27
CA TYR A 92 -8.53 -3.79 -12.80
C TYR A 92 -9.31 -3.79 -14.12
N THR A 93 -10.11 -2.75 -14.34
CA THR A 93 -11.06 -2.69 -15.46
C THR A 93 -10.57 -1.83 -16.62
N TYR A 94 -9.41 -1.18 -16.50
CA TYR A 94 -8.91 -0.27 -17.52
C TYR A 94 -8.50 -1.03 -18.79
N ARG A 95 -9.23 -0.74 -19.88
CA ARG A 95 -8.96 -1.27 -21.22
C ARG A 95 -8.28 -0.20 -22.06
N LYS A 96 -7.18 -0.55 -22.72
CA LYS A 96 -6.47 0.34 -23.65
C LYS A 96 -7.08 0.34 -25.06
N VAL A 97 -8.32 -0.14 -25.18
CA VAL A 97 -9.00 -0.37 -26.48
C VAL A 97 -9.42 0.94 -27.13
#